data_AF-A0A939GJ20-F1
#
_entry.id   AF-A0A939GJ20-F1
#
_cell.length_a   1.000
_cell.length_b   1.000
_cell.length_c   1.000
_cell.angle_alpha   90.00
_cell.angle_beta   90.00
_cell.angle_gamma   90.00
#
_symmetry.space_group_name_H-M   'P 1'
#
loop_
_entity.id
_entity.type
_entity.pdbx_description
1 polymer ?
#
loop_
_entity_poly.entity_id
_entity_poly.type
_entity_poly.pdbx_seq_one_letter_code
_entity_poly.pdbx_strand_id
1 'polypeptide(L)'
;MNLLNHRRKFYIFTGLGFVLWMLFFDANDLRSQARNWWKLRELEQEKAFYQEQIELTKAEQKEVLGSQRLRIKYAREKYLMKKRNEDVFVLVDENDEPLEK
;
A
#
# COMPACT_ATOMS: atom_id res chain seq x y z
N MET A 1 -49.47 -28.69 42.89
CA MET A 1 -49.31 -28.87 41.43
C MET A 1 -48.68 -27.61 40.80
N ASN A 2 -47.39 -27.32 41.06
CA ASN A 2 -46.69 -26.12 40.50
C ASN A 2 -45.23 -26.38 40.07
N LEU A 3 -44.69 -27.57 40.35
CA LEU A 3 -43.29 -27.92 40.03
C LEU A 3 -43.01 -28.00 38.52
N LEU A 4 -43.98 -28.50 37.76
CA LEU A 4 -43.85 -28.73 36.31
C LEU A 4 -43.68 -27.42 35.53
N ASN A 5 -44.37 -26.36 35.96
CA ASN A 5 -44.25 -25.02 35.36
C ASN A 5 -42.88 -24.39 35.64
N HIS A 6 -42.29 -24.66 36.81
CA HIS A 6 -40.98 -24.12 37.17
C HIS A 6 -39.85 -24.80 36.39
N ARG A 7 -39.92 -26.13 36.25
CA ARG A 7 -38.99 -26.91 35.40
C ARG A 7 -39.05 -26.46 33.94
N ARG A 8 -40.25 -26.26 33.37
CA ARG A 8 -40.41 -25.78 31.97
C ARG A 8 -39.80 -24.39 31.77
N LYS A 9 -40.02 -23.46 32.69
CA LYS A 9 -39.40 -22.12 32.63
C LYS A 9 -37.87 -22.19 32.72
N PHE A 10 -37.33 -23.06 33.57
CA PHE A 10 -35.89 -23.27 33.68
C PHE A 10 -35.29 -23.74 32.35
N TYR A 11 -35.86 -24.77 31.71
CA TYR A 11 -35.39 -25.23 30.39
C TYR A 11 -35.49 -24.17 29.30
N ILE A 12 -36.56 -23.35 29.31
CA ILE A 12 -36.71 -22.22 28.39
C ILE A 12 -35.65 -21.15 28.64
N PHE A 13 -35.39 -20.78 29.90
CA PHE A 13 -34.38 -19.78 30.24
C PHE A 13 -32.96 -20.27 29.93
N THR A 14 -32.64 -21.53 30.21
CA THR A 14 -31.35 -22.12 29.83
C THR A 14 -31.20 -22.23 28.33
N GLY A 15 -32.28 -22.56 27.60
CA GLY A 15 -32.27 -22.58 26.14
C GLY A 15 -32.10 -21.19 25.53
N LEU A 16 -32.79 -20.19 26.07
CA LEU A 16 -32.64 -18.80 25.63
C LEU A 16 -31.23 -18.27 25.92
N GLY A 17 -30.69 -18.58 27.10
CA GLY A 17 -29.31 -18.27 27.48
C GLY A 17 -28.29 -18.99 26.60
N PHE A 18 -28.55 -20.23 26.22
CA PHE A 18 -27.70 -20.99 25.30
C PHE A 18 -27.72 -20.43 23.87
N VAL A 19 -28.90 -20.01 23.39
CA VAL A 19 -29.02 -19.34 22.08
C VAL A 19 -28.34 -17.97 22.10
N LEU A 20 -28.54 -17.18 23.16
CA LEU A 20 -27.80 -15.93 23.38
C LEU A 20 -26.29 -16.18 23.44
N TRP A 21 -25.85 -17.23 24.13
CA TRP A 21 -24.45 -17.63 24.18
C TRP A 21 -23.91 -17.99 22.79
N MET A 22 -24.60 -18.85 22.03
CA MET A 22 -24.18 -19.18 20.66
C MET A 22 -24.15 -17.94 19.74
N LEU A 23 -25.10 -17.03 19.87
CA LEU A 23 -25.15 -15.81 19.06
C LEU A 23 -24.03 -14.81 19.39
N PHE A 24 -23.72 -14.64 20.68
CA PHE A 24 -22.71 -13.67 21.14
C PHE A 24 -21.29 -14.23 21.18
N PHE A 25 -21.13 -15.52 21.46
CA PHE A 25 -19.82 -16.16 21.69
C PHE A 25 -19.38 -17.10 20.55
N ASP A 26 -20.30 -17.75 19.81
CA ASP A 26 -19.93 -18.91 18.99
C ASP A 26 -19.77 -18.65 17.48
N ALA A 27 -20.48 -17.71 16.85
CA ALA A 27 -20.42 -17.61 15.38
C ALA A 27 -20.50 -16.22 14.75
N ASN A 28 -20.70 -15.16 15.51
CA ASN A 28 -20.79 -13.81 14.96
C ASN A 28 -19.72 -12.90 15.56
N ASP A 29 -18.46 -13.26 15.31
CA ASP A 29 -17.33 -12.39 15.61
C ASP A 29 -17.36 -11.17 14.66
N LEU A 30 -18.29 -10.25 14.94
CA LEU A 30 -18.44 -8.95 14.28
C LEU A 30 -17.12 -8.17 14.31
N ARG A 31 -16.30 -8.41 15.34
CA ARG A 31 -14.96 -7.81 15.44
C ARG A 31 -14.03 -8.40 14.39
N SER A 32 -14.07 -9.71 14.17
CA SER A 32 -13.31 -10.34 13.08
C SER A 32 -13.81 -9.93 11.70
N GLN A 33 -15.11 -9.82 11.48
CA GLN A 33 -15.64 -9.30 10.21
C GLN A 33 -15.23 -7.83 9.96
N ALA A 34 -15.31 -6.97 10.97
CA ALA A 34 -14.86 -5.58 10.86
C ALA A 34 -13.34 -5.49 10.58
N ARG A 35 -12.54 -6.29 11.28
CA ARG A 35 -11.09 -6.37 11.04
C ARG A 35 -10.77 -6.84 9.63
N ASN A 36 -11.49 -7.84 9.13
CA ASN A 36 -11.32 -8.35 7.77
C ASN A 36 -11.71 -7.29 6.74
N TRP A 37 -12.78 -6.53 6.97
CA TRP A 37 -13.19 -5.44 6.08
C TRP A 37 -12.15 -4.33 6.02
N TRP A 38 -11.59 -3.90 7.16
CA TRP A 38 -10.50 -2.92 7.17
C TRP A 38 -9.25 -3.44 6.48
N LYS A 39 -8.87 -4.70 6.75
CA LYS A 39 -7.70 -5.32 6.12
C LYS A 39 -7.88 -5.47 4.61
N LEU A 40 -9.09 -5.76 4.15
CA LEU A 40 -9.40 -5.80 2.71
C LEU A 40 -9.20 -4.43 2.07
N ARG A 41 -9.72 -3.37 2.71
CA ARG A 41 -9.58 -2.00 2.21
C ARG A 41 -8.12 -1.53 2.19
N GLU A 42 -7.34 -1.88 3.21
CA GLU A 42 -5.90 -1.62 3.27
C GLU A 42 -5.16 -2.30 2.12
N LEU A 43 -5.42 -3.59 1.87
CA LEU A 43 -4.82 -4.35 0.77
C LEU A 43 -5.21 -3.80 -0.61
N GLU A 44 -6.45 -3.34 -0.78
CA GLU A 44 -6.88 -2.70 -2.03
C GLU A 44 -6.16 -1.37 -2.28
N GLN A 45 -5.98 -0.55 -1.24
CA GLN A 45 -5.22 0.69 -1.34
C GLN A 45 -3.75 0.43 -1.66
N GLU A 46 -3.14 -0.53 -0.96
CA GLU A 46 -1.75 -0.92 -1.18
C GLU A 46 -1.54 -1.44 -2.61
N LYS A 47 -2.47 -2.27 -3.10
CA LYS A 47 -2.46 -2.74 -4.49
C LYS A 47 -2.56 -1.58 -5.48
N ALA A 48 -3.47 -0.64 -5.28
CA ALA A 48 -3.63 0.51 -6.16
C ALA A 48 -2.36 1.37 -6.20
N PHE A 49 -1.76 1.65 -5.04
CA PHE A 49 -0.50 2.38 -4.93
C PHE A 49 0.64 1.70 -5.67
N TYR A 50 0.86 0.40 -5.46
CA TYR A 50 1.93 -0.31 -6.17
C TYR A 50 1.68 -0.42 -7.68
N GLN A 51 0.42 -0.55 -8.11
CA GLN A 51 0.09 -0.53 -9.54
C GLN A 51 0.47 0.81 -10.19
N GLU A 52 0.18 1.93 -9.54
CA GLU A 52 0.58 3.26 -10.00
C GLU A 52 2.11 3.39 -10.06
N GLN A 53 2.81 2.97 -9.00
CA GLN A 53 4.27 3.02 -8.95
C GLN A 53 4.93 2.15 -10.03
N ILE A 54 4.35 0.99 -10.35
CA ILE A 54 4.83 0.13 -11.42
C ILE A 54 4.66 0.82 -12.77
N GLU A 55 3.54 1.48 -13.03
CA GLU A 55 3.32 2.20 -14.29
C GLU A 55 4.28 3.38 -14.43
N LEU A 56 4.48 4.16 -13.35
CA LEU A 56 5.48 5.25 -13.31
C LEU A 56 6.90 4.71 -13.56
N THR A 57 7.29 3.66 -12.87
CA THR A 57 8.62 3.04 -13.03
C THR A 57 8.81 2.47 -14.43
N LYS A 58 7.78 1.87 -15.03
CA LYS A 58 7.84 1.40 -16.43
C LYS A 58 7.97 2.55 -17.41
N ALA A 59 7.33 3.69 -17.17
CA ALA A 59 7.48 4.89 -17.98
C ALA A 59 8.92 5.43 -17.90
N GLU A 60 9.46 5.59 -16.69
CA GLU A 60 10.86 6.01 -16.48
C GLU A 60 11.84 5.00 -17.09
N GLN A 61 11.57 3.69 -16.96
CA GLN A 61 12.38 2.64 -17.57
C GLN A 61 12.37 2.73 -19.10
N LYS A 62 11.23 3.05 -19.73
CA LYS A 62 11.17 3.27 -21.19
C LYS A 62 11.97 4.49 -21.62
N GLU A 63 11.94 5.56 -20.83
CA GLU A 63 12.77 6.74 -21.09
C GLU A 63 14.27 6.42 -20.93
N VAL A 64 14.65 5.68 -19.90
CA VAL A 64 16.05 5.35 -19.61
C VAL A 64 16.60 4.23 -20.49
N LEU A 65 15.79 3.26 -20.93
CA LEU A 65 16.25 2.08 -21.69
C LEU A 65 15.87 2.08 -23.17
N GLY A 66 14.89 2.89 -23.58
CA GLY A 66 14.26 2.81 -24.90
C GLY A 66 15.15 3.25 -26.06
N SER A 67 16.04 4.22 -25.89
CA SER A 67 17.00 4.58 -26.94
C SER A 67 18.36 5.01 -26.39
N GLN A 68 19.43 4.68 -27.11
CA GLN A 68 20.80 5.06 -26.75
C GLN A 68 20.95 6.58 -26.49
N ARG A 69 20.22 7.41 -27.26
CA ARG A 69 20.22 8.86 -27.11
C ARG A 69 19.56 9.32 -25.80
N LEU A 70 18.42 8.73 -25.42
CA LEU A 70 17.77 9.08 -24.17
C LEU A 70 18.60 8.66 -22.94
N ARG A 71 19.30 7.51 -22.98
CA ARG A 71 20.17 7.10 -21.86
C ARG A 71 21.33 8.07 -21.63
N ILE A 72 21.95 8.52 -22.72
CA ILE A 72 23.06 9.49 -22.66
C ILE A 72 22.57 10.82 -22.11
N LYS A 73 21.37 11.27 -22.54
CA LYS A 73 20.72 12.47 -22.01
C LYS A 73 20.44 12.36 -20.50
N TYR A 74 19.81 11.26 -20.07
CA TYR A 74 19.51 11.00 -18.66
C TYR A 74 20.78 10.92 -17.79
N ALA A 75 21.83 10.24 -18.26
CA ALA A 75 23.10 10.15 -17.55
C ALA A 75 23.80 11.51 -17.40
N ARG A 76 23.68 12.40 -18.40
CA ARG A 76 24.22 13.77 -18.35
C ARG A 76 23.40 14.70 -17.46
N GLU A 77 22.07 14.64 -17.52
CA GLU A 77 21.21 15.56 -16.76
C GLU A 77 21.10 15.17 -15.28
N LYS A 78 20.97 13.87 -14.96
CA LYS A 78 20.74 13.42 -13.58
C LYS A 78 22.02 13.10 -12.82
N TYR A 79 23.06 12.66 -13.52
CA TYR A 79 24.32 12.19 -12.91
C TYR A 79 25.55 12.95 -13.42
N LEU A 80 25.39 13.97 -14.29
CA LEU A 80 26.49 14.76 -14.86
C LEU A 80 27.62 13.89 -15.45
N MET A 81 27.26 12.72 -16.00
CA MET A 81 28.25 11.74 -16.48
C MET A 81 28.94 12.22 -17.76
N LYS A 82 30.28 12.21 -17.75
CA LYS A 82 31.15 12.46 -18.90
C LYS A 82 31.62 11.17 -19.57
N LYS A 83 31.88 11.20 -20.89
CA LYS A 83 32.60 10.10 -21.55
C LYS A 83 34.07 10.10 -21.13
N ARG A 84 34.70 8.92 -21.11
CA ARG A 84 36.12 8.75 -20.74
C ARG A 84 37.12 9.56 -21.58
N ASN A 85 36.72 10.05 -22.75
CA ASN A 85 37.57 10.78 -23.70
C ASN A 85 37.00 12.17 -24.01
N GLU A 86 36.21 12.73 -23.10
CA GLU A 86 35.54 14.02 -23.23
C GLU A 86 35.96 14.92 -22.05
N ASP A 87 36.66 16.01 -22.36
CA ASP A 87 37.02 17.04 -21.41
C ASP A 87 35.84 18.02 -21.28
N VAL A 88 35.27 18.09 -20.08
CA VAL A 88 34.14 18.96 -19.76
C VAL A 88 34.67 20.17 -19.02
N PHE A 89 34.49 21.36 -19.59
CA PHE A 89 34.90 22.63 -18.99
C PHE A 89 33.67 23.33 -18.42
N VAL A 90 33.72 23.66 -17.12
CA VAL A 90 32.73 24.53 -16.48
C VAL A 90 33.31 25.94 -16.51
N LEU A 91 32.65 26.85 -17.22
CA LEU A 91 33.04 28.25 -17.28
C LEU A 91 32.51 28.96 -16.02
N VAL A 92 33.43 29.46 -15.20
CA VAL A 92 33.16 30.19 -13.95
C VAL A 92 33.76 31.59 -14.05
N ASP A 93 33.11 32.58 -13.44
CA ASP A 93 33.61 33.97 -13.38
C ASP A 93 34.74 34.12 -12.35
N GLU A 94 35.30 35.32 -12.20
CA GLU A 94 36.36 35.61 -11.21
C GLU A 94 35.92 35.41 -9.73
N ASN A 95 34.63 35.21 -9.49
CA ASN A 95 34.02 34.96 -8.18
C ASN A 95 33.52 33.50 -8.02
N ASP A 96 33.97 32.57 -8.88
CA ASP A 96 33.56 31.15 -8.88
C ASP A 96 32.06 30.91 -9.16
N GLU A 97 31.37 31.87 -9.79
CA GLU A 97 29.95 31.73 -10.15
C GLU A 97 29.78 31.15 -11.57
N PRO A 98 28.88 30.16 -11.79
CA PRO A 98 28.65 29.56 -13.10
C PRO A 98 28.14 30.58 -14.12
N LEU A 99 28.81 30.68 -15.28
CA LEU A 99 28.53 31.70 -16.30
C LEU A 99 27.27 31.40 -17.17
N GLU A 100 26.64 30.23 -17.04
CA GLU A 100 25.40 29.89 -17.76
C GLU A 100 24.26 29.47 -16.82
N LYS A 101 23.05 29.94 -17.15
CA LYS A 101 21.75 29.46 -16.64
C LYS A 101 21.08 28.57 -17.67
#